data_AF-A0A6B2LM31-F1
#
_entry.id   AF-A0A6B2LM31-F1
#
_cell.length_a   1.000
_cell.length_b   1.000
_cell.length_c   1.000
_cell.angle_alpha   90.00
_cell.angle_beta   90.00
_cell.angle_gamma   90.00
#
_symmetry.space_group_name_H-M   'P 1'
#
loop_
_entity.id
_entity.type
_entity.pdbx_description
1 polymer ?
#
loop_
_entity_poly.entity_id
_entity_poly.type
_entity_poly.pdbx_seq_one_letter_code
_entity_poly.pdbx_strand_id
1 'polypeptide(L)'
;MCVLKKRDAKDRILLVLQHRPAVSNLSLEFPAGLVDHKDPTIESAALREVKEECGYVGRVVNLSPTLSYDPGLTSASLSFVHIEIDEDDPINVIPKPQLEEEEWIETLVVEKDNLLETIHKIVQERKCFVDAKLYTFAYAGHILK
;
A
#
# COMPACT_ATOMS: atom_id res chain seq x y z
N MET A 1 -3.29 -2.37 3.04
CA MET A 1 -2.40 -1.66 3.99
C MET A 1 -1.46 -2.68 4.60
N CYS A 2 -0.16 -2.45 4.48
CA CYS A 2 0.83 -3.32 5.10
C CYS A 2 1.56 -2.59 6.22
N VAL A 3 1.64 -3.23 7.39
CA VAL A 3 2.39 -2.76 8.55
C VAL A 3 3.64 -3.61 8.69
N LEU A 4 4.79 -2.98 8.56
CA LEU A 4 6.08 -3.60 8.82
C LEU A 4 6.38 -3.55 10.31
N LYS A 5 6.66 -4.72 10.87
CA LYS A 5 6.99 -4.98 12.26
C LYS A 5 8.46 -5.35 12.34
N LYS A 6 9.18 -4.71 13.25
CA LYS A 6 10.56 -5.03 13.56
C LYS A 6 10.78 -4.94 15.05
N ARG A 7 11.52 -5.88 15.62
CA ARG A 7 11.85 -5.90 17.03
C ARG A 7 12.57 -4.60 17.42
N ASP A 8 12.12 -4.03 18.54
CA ASP A 8 12.68 -2.81 19.13
C ASP A 8 12.66 -1.57 18.21
N ALA A 9 11.79 -1.57 17.19
CA ALA A 9 11.57 -0.42 16.31
C ALA A 9 10.09 -0.04 16.23
N LYS A 10 9.82 1.18 15.76
CA LYS A 10 8.44 1.64 15.51
C LYS A 10 7.85 0.93 14.31
N ASP A 11 6.53 0.71 14.36
CA ASP A 11 5.76 0.25 13.21
C ASP A 11 5.94 1.18 12.02
N ARG A 12 6.11 0.60 10.82
CA ARG A 12 6.20 1.34 9.57
C ARG A 12 5.11 0.90 8.60
N ILE A 13 4.73 1.77 7.69
CA ILE A 13 3.71 1.53 6.67
C ILE A 13 4.40 1.41 5.32
N LEU A 14 4.05 0.35 4.59
CA LEU A 14 4.48 0.16 3.21
C LEU A 14 3.60 0.99 2.29
N LEU A 15 4.22 1.80 1.45
CA LEU A 15 3.60 2.60 0.41
C LEU A 15 4.28 2.30 -0.93
N VAL A 16 3.61 2.65 -2.02
CA VAL A 16 4.15 2.60 -3.38
C VAL A 16 4.00 3.97 -4.03
N LEU A 17 4.97 4.34 -4.85
CA LEU A 17 4.91 5.47 -5.76
C LEU A 17 4.96 4.94 -7.18
N GLN A 18 3.92 5.21 -7.95
CA GLN A 18 3.76 4.65 -9.29
C GLN A 18 3.18 5.67 -10.25
N HIS A 19 3.47 5.53 -11.55
CA HIS A 19 2.88 6.38 -12.57
C HIS A 19 1.45 5.94 -12.89
N ARG A 20 0.50 6.85 -12.79
CA ARG A 20 -0.91 6.60 -13.14
C ARG A 20 -1.26 7.35 -14.42
N PRO A 21 -1.46 6.66 -15.56
CA PRO A 21 -1.79 7.31 -16.83
C PRO A 21 -3.04 8.20 -16.76
N ALA A 22 -4.04 7.83 -15.95
CA ALA A 22 -5.29 8.59 -15.80
C ALA A 22 -5.09 10.02 -15.26
N VAL A 23 -4.00 10.26 -14.51
CA VAL A 23 -3.65 11.59 -13.97
C VAL A 23 -2.34 12.13 -14.55
N SER A 24 -1.75 11.41 -15.50
CA SER A 24 -0.47 11.74 -16.16
C SER A 24 0.64 12.17 -15.20
N ASN A 25 0.71 11.52 -14.03
CA ASN A 25 1.65 11.85 -12.98
C ASN A 25 1.89 10.65 -12.05
N LEU A 26 2.88 10.79 -11.17
CA LEU A 26 3.10 9.88 -10.06
C LEU A 26 1.97 10.01 -9.03
N SER A 27 1.67 8.91 -8.36
CA SER A 27 0.68 8.79 -7.31
C SER A 27 1.26 7.96 -6.16
N LEU A 28 1.20 8.51 -4.94
CA LEU A 28 1.60 7.85 -3.70
C LEU A 28 0.40 7.09 -3.13
N GLU A 29 0.52 5.78 -2.99
CA GLU A 29 -0.60 4.88 -2.70
C GLU A 29 -0.22 3.79 -1.68
N PHE A 30 -1.23 3.06 -1.20
CA PHE A 30 -0.98 1.72 -0.66
C PHE A 30 -0.68 0.75 -1.81
N PRO A 31 0.10 -0.33 -1.57
CA PRO A 31 0.19 -1.45 -2.52
C PRO A 31 -1.22 -1.99 -2.83
N ALA A 32 -1.53 -2.19 -4.11
CA ALA A 32 -2.86 -2.56 -4.56
C ALA A 32 -2.87 -3.05 -6.00
N GLY A 33 -3.54 -4.18 -6.24
CA GLY A 33 -3.82 -4.67 -7.58
C GLY A 33 -5.18 -5.37 -7.67
N LEU A 34 -5.49 -5.88 -8.86
CA LEU A 34 -6.76 -6.52 -9.15
C LEU A 34 -6.79 -7.94 -8.60
N VAL A 35 -7.98 -8.39 -8.19
CA VAL A 35 -8.20 -9.81 -7.91
C VAL A 35 -8.26 -10.53 -9.25
N ASP A 36 -7.30 -11.41 -9.50
CA ASP A 36 -7.21 -12.21 -10.71
C ASP A 36 -8.14 -13.43 -10.57
N HIS A 37 -8.70 -13.92 -11.67
CA HIS A 37 -9.50 -15.15 -11.72
C HIS A 37 -8.78 -16.39 -11.16
N LYS A 38 -7.43 -16.39 -11.17
CA LYS A 38 -6.60 -17.44 -10.58
C LYS A 38 -6.44 -17.32 -9.07
N ASP A 39 -6.77 -16.17 -8.47
CA ASP A 39 -6.67 -15.97 -7.03
C ASP A 39 -7.84 -16.68 -6.33
N PRO A 40 -7.59 -17.61 -5.38
CA PRO A 40 -8.67 -18.29 -4.68
C PRO A 40 -9.45 -17.38 -3.72
N THR A 41 -8.85 -16.26 -3.28
CA THR A 41 -9.40 -15.33 -2.28
C THR A 41 -8.88 -13.90 -2.48
N ILE A 42 -9.53 -12.91 -1.86
CA ILE A 42 -9.05 -11.51 -1.85
C ILE A 42 -7.74 -11.40 -1.08
N GLU A 43 -7.61 -12.16 0.00
CA GLU A 43 -6.40 -12.25 0.83
C GLU A 43 -5.20 -12.76 0.02
N SER A 44 -5.38 -13.82 -0.77
CA SER A 44 -4.32 -14.35 -1.63
C SER A 44 -3.92 -13.36 -2.72
N ALA A 45 -4.88 -12.64 -3.30
CA ALA A 45 -4.57 -11.57 -4.26
C ALA A 45 -3.73 -10.47 -3.59
N ALA A 46 -4.14 -9.98 -2.41
CA ALA A 46 -3.38 -8.94 -1.71
C ALA A 46 -1.97 -9.38 -1.30
N LEU A 47 -1.79 -10.64 -0.87
CA LEU A 47 -0.45 -11.18 -0.58
C LEU A 47 0.41 -11.33 -1.83
N ARG A 48 -0.19 -11.72 -2.96
CA ARG A 48 0.47 -11.80 -4.27
C ARG A 48 0.93 -10.41 -4.73
N GLU A 49 0.03 -9.44 -4.76
CA GLU A 49 0.32 -8.06 -5.18
C GLU A 49 1.42 -7.42 -4.32
N VAL A 50 1.39 -7.58 -2.99
CA VAL A 50 2.46 -7.05 -2.12
C VAL A 50 3.81 -7.70 -2.42
N LYS A 51 3.84 -8.98 -2.79
CA LYS A 51 5.06 -9.66 -3.17
C LYS A 51 5.56 -9.21 -4.54
N GLU A 52 4.67 -9.03 -5.50
CA GLU A 52 4.97 -8.57 -6.86
C GLU A 52 5.44 -7.11 -6.85
N GLU A 53 4.64 -6.19 -6.32
CA GLU A 53 4.96 -4.76 -6.30
C GLU A 53 6.11 -4.41 -5.35
N CYS A 54 6.20 -5.09 -4.20
CA CYS A 54 7.07 -4.65 -3.11
C CYS A 54 8.10 -5.68 -2.64
N GLY A 55 8.00 -6.94 -3.06
CA GLY A 55 8.94 -7.99 -2.69
C GLY A 55 8.83 -8.52 -1.26
N TYR A 56 7.83 -8.08 -0.50
CA TYR A 56 7.62 -8.52 0.89
C TYR A 56 6.68 -9.72 0.99
N VAL A 57 6.89 -10.54 2.02
CA VAL A 57 5.99 -11.63 2.42
C VAL A 57 5.44 -11.32 3.80
N GLY A 58 4.11 -11.38 3.93
CA GLY A 58 3.42 -11.09 5.19
C GLY A 58 2.26 -12.05 5.44
N ARG A 59 1.48 -11.75 6.47
CA ARG A 59 0.22 -12.45 6.76
C ARG A 59 -0.94 -11.47 6.84
N VAL A 60 -2.09 -11.87 6.31
CA VAL A 60 -3.33 -11.12 6.50
C VAL A 60 -3.76 -11.23 7.95
N VAL A 61 -4.06 -10.09 8.57
CA VAL A 61 -4.60 -10.02 9.93
C VAL A 61 -6.03 -9.53 9.97
N ASN A 62 -6.48 -8.82 8.93
CA ASN A 62 -7.85 -8.38 8.81
C ASN A 62 -8.22 -8.12 7.35
N LEU A 63 -9.50 -8.29 7.04
CA LEU A 63 -10.10 -8.02 5.73
C LEU A 63 -11.39 -7.22 5.95
N SER A 64 -11.54 -6.10 5.24
CA SER A 64 -12.81 -5.38 5.21
C SER A 64 -13.83 -6.10 4.32
N PRO A 65 -15.14 -5.81 4.47
CA PRO A 65 -16.10 -6.07 3.39
C PRO A 65 -15.69 -5.37 2.10
N THR A 66 -16.31 -5.75 0.99
CA THR A 66 -16.20 -5.02 -0.28
C THR A 66 -16.83 -3.64 -0.15
N LEU A 67 -16.07 -2.61 -0.49
CA LEU A 67 -16.45 -1.20 -0.40
C LEU A 67 -16.55 -0.60 -1.81
N SER A 68 -17.53 0.26 -2.02
CA SER A 68 -17.57 1.09 -3.24
C SER A 68 -16.40 2.06 -3.25
N TYR A 69 -15.69 2.15 -4.37
CA TYR A 69 -14.54 3.06 -4.49
C TYR A 69 -14.97 4.50 -4.78
N ASP A 70 -15.78 4.68 -5.83
CA ASP A 70 -16.38 5.96 -6.18
C ASP A 70 -17.83 5.73 -6.67
N PRO A 71 -18.81 5.65 -5.75
CA PRO A 71 -20.19 5.29 -6.09
C PRO A 71 -20.90 6.33 -6.97
N GLY A 72 -20.38 7.56 -7.05
CA GLY A 72 -20.95 8.62 -7.88
C GLY A 72 -20.56 8.53 -9.35
N LEU A 73 -19.53 7.74 -9.68
CA LEU A 73 -18.95 7.70 -11.02
C LEU A 73 -18.76 6.29 -11.58
N THR A 74 -18.37 5.33 -10.73
CA THR A 74 -17.97 3.99 -11.18
C THR A 74 -18.61 2.89 -10.33
N SER A 75 -18.72 1.69 -10.89
CA SER A 75 -19.02 0.47 -10.13
C SER A 75 -17.76 -0.16 -9.49
N ALA A 76 -16.61 0.53 -9.55
CA ALA A 76 -15.38 0.02 -9.01
C ALA A 76 -15.50 -0.19 -7.49
N SER A 77 -14.94 -1.29 -7.01
CA SER A 77 -14.98 -1.66 -5.61
C SER A 77 -13.64 -2.23 -5.19
N LEU A 78 -13.38 -2.21 -3.88
CA LEU A 78 -12.15 -2.73 -3.29
C LEU A 78 -12.42 -3.32 -1.92
N SER A 79 -11.45 -4.06 -1.40
CA SER A 79 -11.40 -4.43 0.02
C SER A 79 -10.08 -3.97 0.61
N PHE A 80 -10.09 -3.42 1.83
CA PHE A 80 -8.87 -3.17 2.58
C PHE A 80 -8.41 -4.46 3.22
N VAL A 81 -7.22 -4.91 2.82
CA VAL A 81 -6.51 -6.01 3.48
C VAL A 81 -5.43 -5.43 4.38
N HIS A 82 -5.49 -5.75 5.67
CA HIS A 82 -4.43 -5.44 6.61
C HIS A 82 -3.45 -6.60 6.65
N ILE A 83 -2.22 -6.35 6.23
CA ILE A 83 -1.12 -7.32 6.19
C ILE A 83 -0.07 -6.89 7.22
N GLU A 84 0.38 -7.82 8.05
CA GLU A 84 1.57 -7.62 8.88
C GLU A 84 2.77 -8.32 8.22
N ILE A 85 3.88 -7.59 8.13
CA ILE A 85 5.15 -8.05 7.56
C ILE A 85 6.19 -8.05 8.70
N ASP A 86 6.85 -9.19 8.92
CA ASP A 86 7.95 -9.29 9.88
C ASP A 86 9.27 -8.98 9.17
N GLU A 87 9.91 -7.87 9.52
CA GLU A 87 11.19 -7.44 8.93
C GLU A 87 12.41 -8.13 9.54
N ASP A 88 12.24 -8.84 10.66
CA ASP A 88 13.31 -9.67 11.21
C ASP A 88 13.37 -11.05 10.54
N ASP A 89 12.33 -11.44 9.77
CA ASP A 89 12.36 -12.63 8.93
C ASP A 89 13.37 -12.44 7.77
N PRO A 90 14.35 -13.36 7.59
CA PRO A 90 15.32 -13.31 6.50
C PRO A 90 14.72 -13.11 5.10
N ILE A 91 13.48 -13.55 4.85
CA ILE A 91 12.81 -13.37 3.56
C ILE A 91 12.52 -11.89 3.25
N ASN A 92 12.38 -11.06 4.27
CA ASN A 92 11.99 -9.65 4.17
C ASN A 92 13.17 -8.67 4.38
N VAL A 93 14.37 -9.16 4.71
CA VAL A 93 15.55 -8.30 4.94
C VAL A 93 16.00 -7.60 3.65
N ILE A 94 15.87 -8.29 2.51
CA ILE A 94 16.16 -7.75 1.18
C ILE A 94 14.98 -8.09 0.28
N PRO A 95 13.89 -7.29 0.33
CA PRO A 95 12.71 -7.53 -0.50
C PRO A 95 13.08 -7.37 -1.98
N LYS A 96 12.53 -8.22 -2.82
CA LYS A 96 12.78 -8.21 -4.27
C LYS A 96 11.46 -8.16 -5.03
N PRO A 97 11.01 -6.95 -5.43
CA PRO A 97 9.86 -6.78 -6.31
C PRO A 97 9.99 -7.61 -7.60
N GLN A 98 8.86 -8.05 -8.12
CA GLN A 98 8.67 -8.83 -9.34
C GLN A 98 7.65 -8.10 -10.22
N LEU A 99 8.04 -6.93 -10.70
CA LEU A 99 7.18 -6.06 -11.52
C LEU A 99 6.98 -6.63 -12.92
N GLU A 100 5.81 -6.37 -13.51
CA GLU A 100 5.58 -6.65 -14.93
C GLU A 100 6.38 -5.68 -15.83
N GLU A 101 6.58 -6.02 -17.11
CA GLU A 101 7.42 -5.22 -18.02
C GLU A 101 6.94 -3.78 -18.21
N GLU A 102 5.63 -3.55 -18.09
CA GLU A 102 5.01 -2.24 -18.27
C GLU A 102 4.92 -1.44 -16.96
N GLU A 103 5.32 -2.03 -15.84
CA GLU A 103 5.18 -1.43 -14.52
C GLU A 103 6.44 -0.71 -14.07
N TRP A 104 6.23 0.47 -13.50
CA TRP A 104 7.25 1.17 -12.73
C TRP A 104 6.69 1.52 -11.36
N ILE A 105 7.25 0.90 -10.33
CA ILE A 105 6.83 1.05 -8.95
C ILE A 105 8.05 1.24 -8.06
N GLU A 106 8.02 2.28 -7.25
CA GLU A 106 9.00 2.52 -6.19
C GLU A 106 8.35 2.24 -4.83
N THR A 107 8.95 1.37 -4.02
CA THR A 107 8.51 1.09 -2.66
C THR A 107 9.02 2.13 -1.69
N LEU A 108 8.15 2.62 -0.81
CA LEU A 108 8.48 3.57 0.25
C LEU A 108 8.06 2.99 1.60
N VAL A 109 8.92 3.11 2.60
CA VAL A 109 8.62 2.66 3.97
C VAL A 109 8.62 3.88 4.88
N VAL A 110 7.48 4.15 5.52
CA VAL A 110 7.25 5.37 6.30
C VAL A 110 6.90 5.02 7.74
N GLU A 111 7.48 5.72 8.72
CA GLU A 111 7.09 5.54 10.12
C GLU A 111 5.61 5.89 10.34
N LYS A 112 4.88 4.99 11.01
CA LYS A 112 3.45 5.14 11.25
C LYS A 112 3.11 6.40 12.05
N ASP A 113 3.97 6.78 12.99
CA ASP A 113 3.72 7.91 13.89
C ASP A 113 3.70 9.26 13.15
N ASN A 114 4.48 9.40 12.07
CA ASN A 114 4.67 10.63 11.31
C ASN A 114 4.13 10.49 9.87
N LEU A 115 3.13 9.63 9.66
CA LEU A 115 2.67 9.25 8.33
C LEU A 115 2.14 10.45 7.54
N LEU A 116 1.31 11.30 8.15
CA LEU A 116 0.71 12.44 7.47
C LEU A 116 1.75 13.49 7.08
N GLU A 117 2.65 13.86 8.01
CA GLU A 117 3.73 14.82 7.73
C GLU A 117 4.66 14.29 6.64
N THR A 118 4.97 13.00 6.67
CA THR A 118 5.84 12.37 5.66
C THR A 118 5.17 12.32 4.29
N ILE A 119 3.87 12.02 4.22
CA ILE A 119 3.10 12.10 2.97
C ILE A 119 3.17 13.52 2.37
N HIS A 120 2.95 14.56 3.17
CA HIS A 120 3.02 15.95 2.69
C HIS A 120 4.41 16.28 2.13
N LYS A 121 5.47 15.86 2.83
CA LYS A 121 6.85 16.03 2.36
C LYS A 121 7.08 15.33 1.01
N ILE A 122 6.71 14.06 0.89
CA ILE A 122 6.87 13.28 -0.35
C ILE A 122 6.11 13.94 -1.51
N VAL A 123 4.86 14.34 -1.29
CA VAL A 123 4.03 15.02 -2.30
C VAL A 123 4.69 16.30 -2.80
N GLN A 124 5.25 17.12 -1.90
CA GLN A 124 5.96 18.34 -2.28
C GLN A 124 7.27 18.06 -3.04
N GLU A 125 8.10 17.14 -2.54
CA GLU A 125 9.41 16.81 -3.12
C GLU A 125 9.29 16.12 -4.48
N ARG A 126 8.36 15.16 -4.59
CA ARG A 126 8.15 14.34 -5.80
C ARG A 126 7.17 14.96 -6.78
N LYS A 127 6.46 16.03 -6.39
CA LYS A 127 5.42 16.70 -7.19
C LYS A 127 4.35 15.72 -7.70
N CYS A 128 3.97 14.77 -6.84
CA CYS A 128 3.04 13.69 -7.15
C CYS A 128 1.67 13.93 -6.52
N PHE A 129 0.69 13.11 -6.90
CA PHE A 129 -0.57 13.01 -6.17
C PHE A 129 -0.42 12.06 -4.96
N VAL A 130 -1.38 12.12 -4.05
CA VAL A 130 -1.59 11.12 -3.00
C VAL A 130 -2.98 10.52 -3.18
N ASP A 131 -3.07 9.21 -3.11
CA ASP A 131 -4.34 8.50 -3.13
C ASP A 131 -5.22 8.93 -1.95
N ALA A 132 -6.50 9.18 -2.24
CA ALA A 132 -7.46 9.66 -1.25
C ALA A 132 -7.60 8.68 -0.07
N LYS A 133 -7.55 7.36 -0.33
CA LYS A 133 -7.66 6.34 0.73
C LYS A 133 -6.49 6.43 1.71
N LEU A 134 -5.27 6.51 1.17
CA LEU A 134 -4.06 6.70 1.95
C LEU A 134 -4.13 8.00 2.76
N TYR A 135 -4.52 9.11 2.12
CA TYR A 135 -4.62 10.40 2.79
C TYR A 135 -5.67 10.39 3.90
N THR A 136 -6.86 9.86 3.65
CA THR A 136 -7.93 9.74 4.66
C THR A 136 -7.48 8.89 5.85
N PHE A 137 -6.80 7.76 5.61
CA PHE A 137 -6.24 6.93 6.67
C PHE A 137 -5.23 7.72 7.53
N ALA A 138 -4.27 8.38 6.90
CA ALA A 138 -3.23 9.15 7.60
C ALA A 138 -3.83 10.36 8.35
N TYR A 139 -4.76 11.08 7.73
CA TYR A 139 -5.43 12.24 8.32
C TYR A 139 -6.31 11.85 9.51
N ALA A 140 -7.14 10.81 9.38
CA ALA A 140 -7.94 10.30 10.49
C ALA A 140 -7.05 9.85 11.65
N GLY A 141 -5.96 9.12 11.35
CA GLY A 141 -4.97 8.73 12.35
C GLY A 141 -4.23 9.90 13.00
N HIS A 142 -4.14 11.06 12.35
CA HIS A 142 -3.54 12.27 12.94
C HIS A 142 -4.53 13.00 13.87
N ILE A 143 -5.80 13.13 13.48
CA ILE A 143 -6.79 13.91 14.25
C ILE A 143 -7.45 13.12 15.39
N LEU A 144 -7.42 11.78 15.35
CA LEU A 144 -8.03 10.90 16.37
C LEU A 144 -7.04 10.40 17.43
N LYS A 145 -5.78 10.87 17.38
CA LYS A 145 -4.75 10.56 18.39
C LYS A 145 -5.02 11.30 19.71
#